data_AF-A0A7S0HIS8-F1
#
_entry.id   AF-A0A7S0HIS8-F1
#
_cell.length_a   1.000
_cell.length_b   1.000
_cell.length_c   1.000
_cell.angle_alpha   90.00
_cell.angle_beta   90.00
_cell.angle_gamma   90.00
#
_symmetry.space_group_name_H-M   'P 1'
#
loop_
_entity.id
_entity.type
_entity.pdbx_description
1 polymer ?
#
loop_
_entity_poly.entity_id
_entity_poly.type
_entity_poly.pdbx_seq_one_letter_code
_entity_poly.pdbx_strand_id
1 'polypeptide(L)'
;GGEGGGPLRYRLVSKEQVWATVWSPDDAASQSMLDVAEASLRATLGELQLRGSIIRKPRAVGMVPGGREGKERQPGGSGSSTLSRESLDEAVLRLQQELRDVCERLNAAAEGGGAVPPPFCAFNGGNDVWADIGNKRVGVTGLSRLLELPAESVLHVGDQFLNTGNDYEARNSCPCLWIVSPTETKQVLKHILRHALLLPEDALKEGKAPPPTTTTAP
;
A
#
# COMPACT_ATOMS: atom_id res chain seq x y z
N GLY A 1 19.70 -28.25 30.47
CA GLY A 1 20.20 -28.65 29.14
C GLY A 1 19.60 -27.69 28.15
N GLY A 2 20.44 -26.95 27.43
CA GLY A 2 19.99 -25.93 26.49
C GLY A 2 19.46 -26.55 25.21
N GLU A 3 18.17 -26.39 24.95
CA GLU A 3 17.64 -26.56 23.59
C GLU A 3 18.02 -25.32 22.78
N GLY A 4 19.11 -25.45 22.03
CA GLY A 4 19.45 -24.48 21.00
C GLY A 4 18.35 -24.49 19.93
N GLY A 5 17.61 -23.39 19.82
CA GLY A 5 16.67 -23.17 18.73
C GLY A 5 17.35 -23.43 17.40
N GLY A 6 16.85 -24.41 16.65
CA GLY A 6 17.36 -24.73 15.31
C GLY A 6 17.31 -23.50 14.39
N PRO A 7 18.02 -23.53 13.24
CA PRO A 7 18.04 -22.41 12.32
C PRO A 7 16.61 -22.03 11.92
N LEU A 8 16.29 -20.73 11.98
CA LEU A 8 15.03 -20.19 11.48
C LEU A 8 14.81 -20.70 10.06
N ARG A 9 13.78 -21.53 9.87
CA ARG A 9 13.41 -22.05 8.55
C ARG A 9 12.47 -21.05 7.91
N TYR A 10 12.96 -20.29 6.94
CA TYR A 10 12.11 -19.49 6.07
C TYR A 10 11.67 -20.32 4.86
N ARG A 11 10.42 -20.16 4.46
CA ARG A 11 9.90 -20.65 3.18
C ARG A 11 9.70 -19.44 2.29
N LEU A 12 10.34 -19.44 1.12
CA LEU A 12 10.03 -18.44 0.11
C LEU A 12 8.65 -18.73 -0.48
N VAL A 13 7.79 -17.72 -0.49
CA VAL A 13 6.45 -17.75 -1.09
C VAL A 13 6.40 -16.65 -2.12
N SER A 14 5.93 -16.97 -3.33
CA SER A 14 5.82 -15.98 -4.40
C SER A 14 4.66 -15.02 -4.14
N LYS A 15 4.72 -13.80 -4.68
CA LYS A 15 3.62 -12.84 -4.55
C LYS A 15 2.33 -13.36 -5.19
N GLU A 16 2.43 -14.13 -6.26
CA GLU A 16 1.30 -14.76 -6.95
C GLU A 16 0.62 -15.79 -6.04
N GLN A 17 1.40 -16.56 -5.28
CA GLN A 17 0.85 -17.48 -4.29
C GLN A 17 0.08 -16.74 -3.20
N VAL A 18 0.59 -15.61 -2.71
CA VAL A 18 -0.11 -14.77 -1.73
C VAL A 18 -1.38 -14.17 -2.33
N TRP A 19 -1.29 -13.59 -3.53
CA TRP A 19 -2.42 -12.96 -4.21
C TRP A 19 -3.52 -13.96 -4.49
N ALA A 20 -3.19 -15.14 -5.03
CA ALA A 20 -4.16 -16.19 -5.34
C ALA A 20 -5.00 -16.63 -4.13
N THR A 21 -4.53 -16.39 -2.90
CA THR A 21 -5.35 -16.65 -1.70
C THR A 21 -6.51 -15.67 -1.54
N VAL A 22 -6.48 -14.49 -2.17
CA VAL A 22 -7.48 -13.40 -2.04
C VAL A 22 -8.14 -13.06 -3.36
N TRP A 23 -7.33 -12.93 -4.42
CA TRP A 23 -7.74 -12.48 -5.74
C TRP A 23 -6.70 -12.90 -6.80
N SER A 24 -7.18 -13.37 -7.95
CA SER A 24 -6.31 -13.69 -9.08
C SER A 24 -6.27 -12.52 -10.07
N PRO A 25 -5.07 -12.03 -10.46
CA PRO A 25 -4.96 -10.99 -11.46
C PRO A 25 -5.54 -11.36 -12.81
N ASP A 26 -6.49 -10.55 -13.29
CA ASP A 26 -6.85 -10.50 -14.70
C ASP A 26 -5.96 -9.45 -15.39
N ASP A 27 -5.11 -9.90 -16.32
CA ASP A 27 -4.11 -9.05 -16.97
C ASP A 27 -4.76 -8.00 -17.87
N ALA A 28 -5.81 -8.36 -18.60
CA ALA A 28 -6.48 -7.45 -19.52
C ALA A 28 -7.18 -6.31 -18.76
N ALA A 29 -7.94 -6.64 -17.72
CA ALA A 29 -8.59 -5.67 -16.85
C ALA A 29 -7.56 -4.80 -16.11
N SER A 30 -6.46 -5.40 -15.66
CA SER A 30 -5.37 -4.64 -15.01
C SER A 30 -4.71 -3.64 -15.96
N GLN A 31 -4.40 -4.05 -17.19
CA GLN A 31 -3.82 -3.13 -18.18
C GLN A 31 -4.82 -2.04 -18.56
N SER A 32 -6.09 -2.38 -18.76
CA SER A 32 -7.13 -1.38 -19.04
C SER A 32 -7.24 -0.31 -17.96
N MET A 33 -7.19 -0.68 -16.68
CA MET A 33 -7.19 0.29 -15.58
C MET A 33 -5.93 1.15 -15.55
N LEU A 34 -4.76 0.55 -15.79
CA LEU A 34 -3.52 1.31 -15.84
C LEU A 34 -3.47 2.28 -17.03
N ASP A 35 -4.06 1.92 -18.17
CA ASP A 35 -4.14 2.79 -19.35
C ASP A 35 -5.01 4.02 -19.08
N VAL A 36 -6.15 3.83 -18.41
CA VAL A 36 -7.00 4.93 -17.94
C VAL A 36 -6.24 5.80 -16.94
N ALA A 37 -5.59 5.20 -15.95
CA ALA A 37 -4.81 5.97 -14.97
C ALA A 37 -3.67 6.77 -15.61
N GLU A 38 -2.95 6.17 -16.57
CA GLU A 38 -1.90 6.86 -17.32
C GLU A 38 -2.46 8.04 -18.12
N ALA A 39 -3.59 7.84 -18.81
CA ALA A 39 -4.24 8.91 -19.56
C ALA A 39 -4.68 10.06 -18.64
N SER A 40 -5.27 9.74 -17.49
CA SER A 40 -5.68 10.72 -16.47
C SER A 40 -4.52 11.56 -15.96
N LEU A 41 -3.40 10.92 -15.63
CA LEU A 41 -2.20 11.61 -15.15
C LEU A 41 -1.58 12.49 -16.23
N ARG A 42 -1.55 12.02 -17.49
CA ARG A 42 -1.07 12.82 -18.63
C ARG A 42 -1.95 14.04 -18.87
N ALA A 43 -3.27 13.88 -18.80
CA ALA A 43 -4.22 14.99 -18.90
C ALA A 43 -3.98 16.00 -17.77
N THR A 44 -3.82 15.53 -16.54
CA THR A 44 -3.56 16.38 -15.37
C THR A 44 -2.25 17.16 -15.51
N LEU A 45 -1.17 16.53 -16.00
CA LEU A 45 0.10 17.23 -16.29
C LEU A 45 -0.10 18.36 -17.30
N GLY A 46 -0.86 18.10 -18.36
CA GLY A 46 -1.16 19.10 -19.40
C GLY A 46 -2.02 20.25 -18.90
N GLU A 47 -3.16 19.94 -18.28
CA GLU A 47 -4.14 20.94 -17.82
C GLU A 47 -3.56 21.85 -16.73
N LEU A 48 -2.83 21.29 -15.77
CA LEU A 48 -2.20 22.05 -14.68
C LEU A 48 -0.81 22.59 -15.05
N GLN A 49 -0.37 22.37 -16.30
CA GLN A 49 0.94 22.81 -16.82
C GLN A 49 2.09 22.38 -15.90
N LEU A 50 2.06 21.12 -15.43
CA LEU A 50 3.04 20.57 -14.51
C LEU A 50 4.24 20.00 -15.26
N ARG A 51 5.43 20.26 -14.73
CA ARG A 51 6.73 19.73 -15.18
C ARG A 51 6.99 18.35 -14.60
N GLY A 52 5.96 17.53 -14.46
CA GLY A 52 6.06 16.15 -14.00
C GLY A 52 6.44 15.19 -15.13
N SER A 53 6.69 13.94 -14.75
CA SER A 53 6.95 12.80 -15.63
C SER A 53 6.05 11.64 -15.23
N ILE A 54 5.65 10.83 -16.21
CA ILE A 54 4.89 9.60 -15.96
C ILE A 54 5.84 8.41 -15.96
N ILE A 55 5.68 7.52 -14.98
CA ILE A 55 6.36 6.23 -14.88
C ILE A 55 5.31 5.13 -14.95
N ARG A 56 5.38 4.30 -15.99
CA ARG A 56 4.55 3.09 -16.13
C ARG A 56 5.33 1.85 -15.72
N LYS A 57 4.74 1.03 -14.85
CA LYS A 57 5.23 -0.27 -14.38
C LYS A 57 4.20 -1.35 -14.77
N PRO A 58 4.54 -2.65 -14.66
CA PRO A 58 3.61 -3.72 -15.03
C PRO A 58 2.27 -3.72 -14.27
N ARG A 59 2.25 -3.21 -13.04
CA ARG A 59 1.07 -3.17 -12.14
C ARG A 59 0.87 -1.81 -11.46
N ALA A 60 1.52 -0.76 -11.96
CA ALA A 60 1.40 0.56 -11.36
C ALA A 60 1.70 1.64 -12.41
N VAL A 61 1.12 2.81 -12.23
CA VAL A 61 1.50 4.02 -12.96
C VAL A 61 1.59 5.18 -11.98
N GLY A 62 2.58 6.05 -12.18
CA GLY A 62 2.78 7.18 -11.28
C GLY A 62 3.22 8.45 -11.99
N MET A 63 2.93 9.58 -11.36
CA MET A 63 3.35 10.91 -11.75
C MET A 63 4.37 11.42 -10.72
N VAL A 64 5.57 11.73 -11.18
CA VAL A 64 6.70 12.19 -10.34
C VAL A 64 7.23 13.55 -10.84
N PRO A 65 8.03 14.29 -10.06
CA PRO A 65 8.71 15.49 -10.55
C PRO A 65 9.63 15.18 -11.74
N GLY A 66 9.54 15.97 -12.81
CA GLY A 66 10.24 15.70 -14.07
C GLY A 66 11.67 16.23 -14.15
N GLY A 67 12.18 16.88 -13.10
CA GLY A 67 13.54 17.39 -13.05
C GLY A 67 13.85 18.38 -14.17
N ARG A 68 15.04 18.23 -14.77
CA ARG A 68 15.49 19.06 -15.89
C ARG A 68 14.64 18.86 -17.15
N GLU A 69 14.37 17.61 -17.51
CA GLU A 69 13.55 17.27 -18.68
C GLU A 69 12.14 17.86 -18.59
N GLY A 70 11.54 17.84 -17.40
CA GLY A 70 10.25 18.48 -17.14
C GLY A 70 10.28 19.99 -17.41
N LYS A 71 11.36 20.69 -17.05
CA LYS A 71 11.54 22.13 -17.36
C LYS A 71 11.66 22.38 -18.85
N GLU A 72 12.36 21.52 -19.57
CA GLU A 72 12.55 21.63 -21.02
C GLU A 72 11.23 21.37 -21.77
N ARG A 73 10.45 20.36 -21.36
CA ARG A 73 9.13 20.06 -21.95
C ARG A 73 8.08 21.14 -21.68
N GLN A 74 8.12 21.75 -20.49
CA GLN A 74 7.10 22.71 -20.05
C GLN A 74 7.76 23.97 -19.45
N PRO A 75 8.32 24.87 -20.29
CA PRO A 75 9.10 26.04 -19.84
C PRO A 75 8.32 27.02 -18.96
N GLY A 76 7.00 27.12 -19.09
CA GLY A 76 6.14 27.97 -18.26
C GLY A 76 5.53 27.26 -17.03
N GLY A 77 5.80 25.97 -16.84
CA GLY A 77 5.12 25.17 -15.82
C GLY A 77 5.67 25.28 -14.39
N SER A 78 5.07 24.53 -13.49
CA SER A 78 5.53 24.35 -12.10
C SER A 78 5.91 22.87 -11.84
N GLY A 79 6.43 22.50 -10.67
CA GLY A 79 6.51 21.06 -10.34
C GLY A 79 7.78 20.28 -10.71
N SER A 80 8.85 20.93 -11.18
CA SER A 80 10.04 20.21 -11.68
C SER A 80 10.87 19.49 -10.61
N SER A 81 10.82 19.96 -9.36
CA SER A 81 11.49 19.31 -8.21
C SER A 81 10.48 18.88 -7.15
N THR A 82 9.46 19.71 -6.97
CA THR A 82 8.39 19.47 -6.01
C THR A 82 7.07 19.83 -6.64
N LEU A 83 6.13 18.89 -6.67
CA LEU A 83 4.76 19.11 -7.09
C LEU A 83 3.96 19.68 -5.92
N SER A 84 3.06 20.63 -6.18
CA SER A 84 2.24 21.21 -5.11
C SER A 84 1.29 20.17 -4.53
N ARG A 85 0.99 20.27 -3.24
CA ARG A 85 0.11 19.31 -2.56
C ARG A 85 -1.27 19.28 -3.22
N GLU A 86 -1.77 20.44 -3.59
CA GLU A 86 -3.05 20.66 -4.23
C GLU A 86 -3.10 20.00 -5.62
N SER A 87 -2.04 20.12 -6.42
CA SER A 87 -1.94 19.43 -7.71
C SER A 87 -1.90 17.90 -7.56
N LEU A 88 -1.23 17.40 -6.52
CA LEU A 88 -1.17 15.97 -6.23
C LEU A 88 -2.54 15.45 -5.75
N ASP A 89 -3.24 16.19 -4.89
CA ASP A 89 -4.58 15.82 -4.42
C ASP A 89 -5.61 15.84 -5.57
N GLU A 90 -5.58 16.84 -6.46
CA GLU A 90 -6.42 16.87 -7.67
C GLU A 90 -6.17 15.65 -8.56
N ALA A 91 -4.89 15.35 -8.86
CA ALA A 91 -4.53 14.19 -9.67
C ALA A 91 -5.05 12.87 -9.06
N VAL A 92 -4.95 12.71 -7.74
CA VAL A 92 -5.45 11.51 -7.04
C VAL A 92 -6.97 11.43 -7.05
N LEU A 93 -7.67 12.53 -6.77
CA LEU A 93 -9.14 12.53 -6.76
C LEU A 93 -9.70 12.20 -8.15
N ARG A 94 -9.10 12.76 -9.20
CA ARG A 94 -9.44 12.43 -10.58
C ARG A 94 -9.17 10.96 -10.89
N LEU A 95 -7.97 10.47 -10.58
CA LEU A 95 -7.63 9.05 -10.74
C LEU A 95 -8.61 8.12 -10.05
N GLN A 96 -8.95 8.41 -8.80
CA GLN A 96 -9.88 7.62 -8.02
C GLN A 96 -11.27 7.59 -8.67
N GLN A 97 -11.74 8.71 -9.22
CA GLN A 97 -13.02 8.75 -9.93
C GLN A 97 -12.98 7.91 -11.20
N GLU A 98 -11.99 8.14 -12.07
CA GLU A 98 -11.90 7.43 -13.35
C GLU A 98 -11.72 5.91 -13.17
N LEU A 99 -10.95 5.50 -12.17
CA LEU A 99 -10.77 4.08 -11.84
C LEU A 99 -12.05 3.46 -11.25
N ARG A 100 -12.81 4.19 -10.43
CA ARG A 100 -14.13 3.73 -9.98
C ARG A 100 -15.08 3.53 -11.16
N ASP A 101 -15.11 4.45 -12.12
CA ASP A 101 -15.94 4.32 -13.32
C ASP A 101 -15.54 3.09 -14.15
N VAL A 102 -14.24 2.78 -14.25
CA VAL A 102 -13.76 1.53 -14.87
C VAL A 102 -14.26 0.31 -14.10
N CYS A 103 -14.15 0.32 -12.77
CA CYS A 103 -14.62 -0.78 -11.93
C CYS A 103 -16.13 -1.01 -12.08
N GLU A 104 -16.95 0.04 -12.15
CA GLU A 104 -18.39 -0.06 -12.37
C GLU A 104 -18.71 -0.73 -13.72
N ARG A 105 -18.01 -0.34 -14.79
CA ARG A 105 -18.16 -0.97 -16.11
C ARG A 105 -17.77 -2.46 -16.09
N LEU A 106 -16.67 -2.79 -15.41
CA LEU A 106 -16.20 -4.18 -15.29
C LEU A 106 -17.18 -5.01 -14.45
N ASN A 107 -17.72 -4.46 -13.36
CA ASN A 107 -18.74 -5.12 -12.54
C ASN A 107 -20.00 -5.42 -13.34
N ALA A 108 -20.50 -4.46 -14.13
CA ALA A 108 -21.66 -4.67 -15.00
C ALA A 108 -21.41 -5.76 -16.05
N ALA A 109 -20.19 -5.86 -16.59
CA ALA A 109 -19.80 -6.92 -17.50
C ALA A 109 -19.66 -8.29 -16.80
N ALA A 110 -19.23 -8.31 -15.53
CA ALA A 110 -19.04 -9.53 -14.75
C ALA A 110 -20.34 -10.29 -14.48
N GLU A 111 -21.49 -9.60 -14.37
CA GLU A 111 -22.82 -10.24 -14.28
C GLU A 111 -23.13 -11.11 -15.52
N GLY A 112 -22.52 -10.80 -16.67
CA GLY A 112 -22.58 -11.59 -17.91
C GLY A 112 -21.43 -12.58 -18.09
N GLY A 113 -20.63 -12.85 -17.05
CA GLY A 113 -19.44 -13.71 -17.13
C GLY A 113 -18.15 -12.99 -17.55
N GLY A 114 -18.15 -11.65 -17.56
CA GLY A 114 -16.96 -10.84 -17.80
C GLY A 114 -15.95 -10.81 -16.63
N ALA A 115 -14.84 -10.10 -16.82
CA ALA A 115 -13.78 -9.99 -15.83
C ALA A 115 -14.20 -9.14 -14.61
N VAL A 116 -13.86 -9.61 -13.41
CA VAL A 116 -14.05 -8.87 -12.16
C VAL A 116 -13.00 -7.76 -12.05
N PRO A 117 -13.36 -6.53 -11.64
CA PRO A 117 -12.39 -5.46 -11.51
C PRO A 117 -11.27 -5.81 -10.53
N PRO A 118 -10.01 -5.56 -10.89
CA PRO A 118 -8.92 -5.73 -9.96
C PRO A 118 -9.04 -4.71 -8.81
N PRO A 119 -8.64 -5.09 -7.58
CA PRO A 119 -8.47 -4.11 -6.51
C PRO A 119 -7.40 -3.10 -6.93
N PHE A 120 -7.53 -1.86 -6.49
CA PHE A 120 -6.56 -0.80 -6.79
C PHE A 120 -6.34 0.11 -5.58
N CYS A 121 -5.30 0.93 -5.67
CA CYS A 121 -5.02 2.02 -4.75
C CYS A 121 -4.49 3.22 -5.54
N ALA A 122 -5.15 4.37 -5.44
CA ALA A 122 -4.62 5.63 -5.95
C ALA A 122 -4.37 6.58 -4.79
N PHE A 123 -3.13 7.07 -4.64
CA PHE A 123 -2.70 7.78 -3.46
C PHE A 123 -1.72 8.92 -3.74
N ASN A 124 -1.70 9.90 -2.83
CA ASN A 124 -0.78 11.02 -2.81
C ASN A 124 0.43 10.64 -1.95
N GLY A 125 1.61 10.48 -2.54
CA GLY A 125 2.85 10.13 -1.84
C GLY A 125 3.58 11.32 -1.23
N GLY A 126 3.03 12.53 -1.32
CA GLY A 126 3.57 13.76 -0.72
C GLY A 126 4.47 14.56 -1.67
N ASN A 127 5.03 13.93 -2.70
CA ASN A 127 5.68 14.61 -3.83
C ASN A 127 5.47 13.90 -5.17
N ASP A 128 4.66 12.86 -5.19
CA ASP A 128 4.29 12.06 -6.34
C ASP A 128 2.87 11.50 -6.17
N VAL A 129 2.31 10.99 -7.25
CA VAL A 129 1.03 10.27 -7.27
C VAL A 129 1.26 8.90 -7.85
N TRP A 130 0.62 7.89 -7.27
CA TRP A 130 0.66 6.53 -7.79
C TRP A 130 -0.73 5.92 -7.83
N ALA A 131 -0.99 5.15 -8.88
CA ALA A 131 -2.09 4.21 -9.00
C ALA A 131 -1.51 2.80 -9.13
N ASP A 132 -1.74 1.97 -8.12
CA ASP A 132 -1.34 0.58 -8.05
C ASP A 132 -2.52 -0.35 -8.34
N ILE A 133 -2.27 -1.41 -9.10
CA ILE A 133 -3.17 -2.57 -9.20
C ILE A 133 -2.84 -3.51 -8.06
N GLY A 134 -3.76 -3.59 -7.10
CA GLY A 134 -3.57 -4.11 -5.77
C GLY A 134 -3.76 -3.02 -4.71
N ASN A 135 -3.97 -3.43 -3.47
CA ASN A 135 -3.98 -2.53 -2.31
C ASN A 135 -3.59 -3.29 -1.04
N LYS A 136 -3.35 -2.57 0.06
CA LYS A 136 -2.86 -3.19 1.30
C LYS A 136 -3.85 -4.20 1.91
N ARG A 137 -5.15 -4.06 1.68
CA ARG A 137 -6.17 -5.07 2.05
C ARG A 137 -5.81 -6.45 1.48
N VAL A 138 -5.50 -6.51 0.18
CA VAL A 138 -5.12 -7.77 -0.50
C VAL A 138 -3.87 -8.38 0.12
N GLY A 139 -2.85 -7.56 0.38
CA GLY A 139 -1.59 -8.01 0.97
C GLY A 139 -1.77 -8.55 2.39
N VAL A 140 -2.44 -7.78 3.26
CA VAL A 140 -2.69 -8.15 4.65
C VAL A 140 -3.56 -9.40 4.74
N THR A 141 -4.68 -9.44 4.01
CA THR A 141 -5.54 -10.62 3.98
C THR A 141 -4.82 -11.84 3.43
N GLY A 142 -3.99 -11.67 2.39
CA GLY A 142 -3.25 -12.79 1.80
C GLY A 142 -2.21 -13.37 2.75
N LEU A 143 -1.49 -12.52 3.48
CA LEU A 143 -0.57 -12.96 4.54
C LEU A 143 -1.31 -13.65 5.69
N SER A 144 -2.44 -13.10 6.13
CA SER A 144 -3.29 -13.70 7.17
C SER A 144 -3.74 -15.11 6.78
N ARG A 145 -4.21 -15.30 5.53
CA ARG A 145 -4.63 -16.60 5.00
C ARG A 145 -3.48 -17.58 4.87
N LEU A 146 -2.34 -17.13 4.35
CA LEU A 146 -1.14 -17.96 4.19
C LEU A 146 -0.60 -18.48 5.52
N LEU A 147 -0.69 -17.66 6.57
CA LEU A 147 -0.22 -18.00 7.92
C LEU A 147 -1.33 -18.62 8.79
N GLU A 148 -2.52 -18.83 8.23
CA GLU A 148 -3.69 -19.37 8.94
C GLU A 148 -4.06 -18.57 10.20
N LEU A 149 -3.83 -17.25 10.15
CA LEU A 149 -4.14 -16.34 11.25
C LEU A 149 -5.54 -15.74 11.05
N PRO A 150 -6.39 -15.73 12.08
CA PRO A 150 -7.66 -15.01 12.03
C PRO A 150 -7.42 -13.49 12.10
N ALA A 151 -8.31 -12.70 11.49
CA ALA A 151 -8.13 -11.26 11.32
C ALA A 151 -7.96 -10.50 12.65
N GLU A 152 -8.65 -10.94 13.70
CA GLU A 152 -8.56 -10.38 15.06
C GLU A 152 -7.19 -10.58 15.73
N SER A 153 -6.37 -11.50 15.21
CA SER A 153 -5.00 -11.74 15.68
C SER A 153 -3.95 -10.95 14.88
N VAL A 154 -4.38 -10.19 13.87
CA VAL A 154 -3.52 -9.39 13.00
C VAL A 154 -3.68 -7.92 13.36
N LEU A 155 -2.56 -7.21 13.51
CA LEU A 155 -2.55 -5.77 13.71
C LEU A 155 -1.74 -5.10 12.60
N HIS A 156 -2.38 -4.26 11.82
CA HIS A 156 -1.69 -3.41 10.84
C HIS A 156 -1.32 -2.06 11.48
N VAL A 157 -0.08 -1.62 11.31
CA VAL A 157 0.43 -0.34 11.83
C VAL A 157 0.87 0.51 10.64
N GLY A 158 0.26 1.68 10.47
CA GLY A 158 0.49 2.55 9.31
C GLY A 158 0.18 4.02 9.58
N ASP A 159 0.49 4.90 8.63
CA ASP A 159 0.48 6.35 8.82
C ASP A 159 -0.39 7.13 7.83
N GLN A 160 -0.80 6.50 6.72
CA GLN A 160 -1.59 7.15 5.67
C GLN A 160 -2.99 6.52 5.55
N PHE A 161 -3.80 6.66 6.59
CA PHE A 161 -5.17 6.14 6.58
C PHE A 161 -6.25 7.17 6.23
N LEU A 162 -5.89 8.25 5.55
CA LEU A 162 -6.87 9.14 4.91
C LEU A 162 -7.29 8.58 3.55
N ASN A 163 -8.36 9.12 2.97
CA ASN A 163 -8.94 8.66 1.70
C ASN A 163 -7.97 8.68 0.50
N THR A 164 -6.91 9.50 0.54
CA THR A 164 -5.84 9.53 -0.47
C THR A 164 -4.59 8.76 -0.04
N GLY A 165 -4.64 8.02 1.05
CA GLY A 165 -3.51 7.31 1.63
C GLY A 165 -3.51 5.81 1.32
N ASN A 166 -2.33 5.23 1.21
CA ASN A 166 -2.19 3.83 0.79
C ASN A 166 -2.51 2.80 1.89
N ASP A 167 -2.66 3.22 3.15
CA ASP A 167 -3.03 2.36 4.28
C ASP A 167 -4.54 2.22 4.46
N TYR A 168 -5.34 3.11 3.86
CA TYR A 168 -6.78 3.20 4.08
C TYR A 168 -7.48 1.83 3.98
N GLU A 169 -7.22 1.09 2.91
CA GLU A 169 -7.85 -0.19 2.61
C GLU A 169 -7.47 -1.32 3.60
N ALA A 170 -6.35 -1.23 4.31
CA ALA A 170 -5.96 -2.25 5.28
C ALA A 170 -6.96 -2.40 6.44
N ARG A 171 -7.74 -1.34 6.74
CA ARG A 171 -8.80 -1.34 7.75
C ARG A 171 -9.92 -2.34 7.47
N ASN A 172 -10.09 -2.72 6.20
CA ASN A 172 -11.08 -3.71 5.78
C ASN A 172 -10.60 -5.16 5.99
N SER A 173 -9.37 -5.36 6.48
CA SER A 173 -8.76 -6.69 6.67
C SER A 173 -8.47 -7.04 8.12
N CYS A 174 -8.13 -6.07 8.96
CA CYS A 174 -7.70 -6.31 10.34
C CYS A 174 -7.77 -5.02 11.18
N PRO A 175 -7.71 -5.11 12.52
CA PRO A 175 -7.41 -3.97 13.38
C PRO A 175 -6.23 -3.15 12.87
N CYS A 176 -6.40 -1.83 12.83
CA CYS A 176 -5.41 -0.90 12.33
C CYS A 176 -5.06 0.13 13.40
N LEU A 177 -3.76 0.37 13.60
CA LEU A 177 -3.26 1.43 14.46
C LEU A 177 -2.65 2.53 13.59
N TRP A 178 -3.20 3.73 13.71
CA TRP A 178 -2.73 4.91 13.02
C TRP A 178 -1.63 5.60 13.83
N ILE A 179 -0.44 5.69 13.24
CA ILE A 179 0.72 6.43 13.75
C ILE A 179 1.00 7.65 12.86
N VAL A 180 1.56 8.71 13.41
CA VAL A 180 2.02 9.88 12.63
C VAL A 180 3.51 10.15 12.76
N SER A 181 4.24 9.29 13.50
CA SER A 181 5.69 9.40 13.62
C SER A 181 6.37 8.08 14.02
N PRO A 182 7.67 7.92 13.74
CA PRO A 182 8.47 6.79 14.24
C PRO A 182 8.50 6.69 15.77
N THR A 183 8.35 7.82 16.47
CA THR A 183 8.31 7.86 17.95
C THR A 183 7.06 7.15 18.46
N GLU A 184 5.90 7.41 17.86
CA GLU A 184 4.66 6.71 18.19
C GLU A 184 4.75 5.22 17.88
N THR A 185 5.35 4.84 16.75
CA THR A 185 5.62 3.42 16.44
C THR A 185 6.39 2.74 17.57
N LYS A 186 7.46 3.37 18.07
CA LYS A 186 8.24 2.83 19.20
C LYS A 186 7.39 2.68 20.46
N GLN A 187 6.54 3.66 20.76
CA GLN A 187 5.67 3.60 21.93
C GLN A 187 4.66 2.47 21.82
N VAL A 188 4.01 2.31 20.66
CA VAL A 188 3.05 1.23 20.39
C VAL A 188 3.72 -0.13 20.51
N LEU A 189 4.89 -0.32 19.89
CA LEU A 189 5.63 -1.57 19.98
C LEU A 189 6.02 -1.90 21.43
N LYS A 190 6.43 -0.90 22.23
CA LYS A 190 6.69 -1.11 23.66
C LYS A 190 5.43 -1.56 24.41
N HIS A 191 4.25 -1.01 24.11
CA HIS A 191 3.00 -1.46 24.72
C HIS A 191 2.66 -2.90 24.32
N ILE A 192 2.77 -3.25 23.03
CA ILE A 192 2.54 -4.61 22.55
C ILE A 192 3.48 -5.60 23.26
N LEU A 193 4.78 -5.30 23.31
CA LEU A 193 5.77 -6.15 23.96
C LEU A 193 5.50 -6.35 25.47
N ARG A 194 5.03 -5.31 26.17
CA ARG A 194 4.67 -5.42 27.60
C ARG A 194 3.41 -6.24 27.82
N HIS A 195 2.35 -5.95 27.08
CA HIS A 195 1.02 -6.49 27.35
C HIS A 195 0.77 -7.85 26.69
N ALA A 196 1.33 -8.09 25.49
CA ALA A 196 1.13 -9.33 24.75
C ALA A 196 2.20 -10.39 25.04
N LEU A 197 3.44 -9.97 25.36
CA LEU A 197 4.56 -10.90 25.62
C LEU A 197 4.99 -10.97 27.09
N LEU A 198 4.25 -10.32 28.00
CA LEU A 198 4.53 -10.30 29.45
C LEU A 198 5.98 -9.92 29.80
N LEU A 199 6.63 -9.10 28.97
CA LEU A 199 8.01 -8.68 29.22
C LEU A 199 8.06 -7.68 30.40
N PRO A 200 8.91 -7.91 31.41
CA PRO A 200 9.00 -7.02 32.57
C PRO A 200 9.53 -5.63 32.18
N GLU A 201 9.17 -4.59 32.95
CA GLU A 201 9.39 -3.16 32.60
C GLU A 201 10.87 -2.81 32.31
N ASP A 202 11.79 -3.54 32.92
CA ASP A 202 13.24 -3.37 32.82
C ASP A 202 13.84 -4.05 31.58
N ALA A 203 13.14 -5.00 30.94
CA ALA A 203 13.61 -5.71 29.75
C ALA A 203 13.67 -4.83 28.48
N LEU A 204 12.96 -3.70 28.45
CA LEU A 204 12.87 -2.80 27.30
C LEU A 204 13.77 -1.55 27.42
N LYS A 205 14.69 -1.52 28.39
CA LYS A 205 15.73 -0.48 28.48
C LYS A 205 16.75 -0.67 27.34
N GLU A 206 17.24 0.45 26.82
CA GLU A 206 17.88 0.57 25.51
C GLU A 206 18.90 -0.53 25.15
N GLY A 207 18.73 -1.14 23.96
CA GLY A 207 19.80 -1.81 23.24
C GLY A 207 20.00 -3.31 23.48
N LYS A 208 19.21 -3.98 24.32
CA LYS A 208 19.28 -5.45 24.48
C LYS A 208 17.98 -6.12 24.09
N ALA A 209 18.05 -7.07 23.17
CA ALA A 209 16.90 -7.92 22.83
C ALA A 209 16.49 -8.71 24.09
N PRO A 210 15.19 -8.78 24.42
CA PRO A 210 14.73 -9.60 25.52
C PRO A 210 15.07 -11.08 25.25
N PRO A 211 15.39 -11.87 26.28
CA PRO A 211 15.64 -13.31 26.12
C PRO A 211 14.37 -13.98 25.56
N PRO A 212 14.52 -15.03 24.73
CA PRO A 212 13.38 -15.75 24.17
C PRO A 212 12.51 -16.31 25.31
N THR A 213 11.26 -15.85 25.37
CA THR A 213 10.27 -16.39 26.29
C THR A 213 9.83 -17.76 25.82
N THR A 214 10.14 -18.80 26.58
CA THR A 214 9.53 -20.13 26.43
C THR A 214 8.10 -20.06 26.93
N THR A 215 7.16 -19.73 26.05
CA THR A 215 5.74 -19.89 26.33
C THR A 215 5.42 -21.38 26.25
N THR A 216 5.43 -22.08 27.39
CA THR A 216 4.67 -23.33 27.51
C THR A 216 3.20 -22.97 27.52
N ALA A 217 2.50 -23.26 26.43
CA ALA A 217 1.04 -23.17 26.39
C ALA A 217 0.44 -24.14 27.43
N PRO A 218 -0.72 -23.80 28.03
CA PRO A 218 -1.48 -24.72 28.89
C PRO A 218 -2.04 -25.91 28.11
#